data_AF-A0A9P5Y8M8-F1
#
_entry.id   AF-A0A9P5Y8M8-F1
#
_cell.length_a   1.000
_cell.length_b   1.000
_cell.length_c   1.000
_cell.angle_alpha   90.00
_cell.angle_beta   90.00
_cell.angle_gamma   90.00
#
_symmetry.space_group_name_H-M   'P 1'
#
loop_
_entity.id
_entity.type
_entity.pdbx_description
1 polymer ?
#
loop_
_entity_poly.entity_id
_entity_poly.type
_entity_poly.pdbx_seq_one_letter_code
_entity_poly.pdbx_strand_id
1 'polypeptide(L)'
;MATTSYRISNITTTGKDMQASQRRINALSPVHRPRPLNAVCPRPIPNSYWATPLLLACEYPWTPKNPTKPKLDALLRAGVRTFIDLTEAGELSPYANILCGRAALLGIDTTTIEYHRFPIRDRSLPESADHMYRVLDVLRDNDERGRISAVHCRGGIGRTGMVIGCWLVESGIAKNGEEALGIIAREWRTVEKCNRYPHSPETGPQFEFVMNFHPSRTDI
;
A
#
# COMPACT_ATOMS: atom_id res chain seq x y z
N MET A 1 -46.84 -3.32 20.47
CA MET A 1 -46.49 -2.18 19.60
C MET A 1 -45.01 -2.25 19.31
N ALA A 2 -44.61 -2.54 18.08
CA ALA A 2 -43.21 -2.53 17.64
C ALA A 2 -43.15 -1.72 16.34
N THR A 3 -42.32 -0.68 16.31
CA THR A 3 -42.09 0.17 15.15
C THR A 3 -40.63 0.11 14.75
N THR A 4 -40.41 -0.42 13.54
CA THR A 4 -39.15 -0.42 12.78
C THR A 4 -39.05 0.88 11.96
N SER A 5 -37.83 1.40 11.73
CA SER A 5 -37.29 1.82 10.41
C SER A 5 -36.24 2.93 10.54
N TYR A 6 -35.07 2.78 9.89
CA TYR A 6 -34.74 3.58 8.70
C TYR A 6 -33.63 2.94 7.84
N ARG A 7 -33.85 2.99 6.52
CA ARG A 7 -33.06 2.44 5.40
C ARG A 7 -32.10 3.50 4.85
N ILE A 8 -30.96 3.07 4.28
CA ILE A 8 -30.22 3.82 3.27
C ILE A 8 -30.10 2.96 1.99
N SER A 9 -30.45 3.58 0.87
CA SER A 9 -30.37 3.16 -0.55
C SER A 9 -29.41 4.12 -1.26
N ASN A 10 -28.64 3.90 -2.34
CA ASN A 10 -28.41 2.84 -3.35
C ASN A 10 -27.07 3.20 -4.07
N ILE A 11 -26.47 2.29 -4.88
CA ILE A 11 -26.11 2.49 -6.31
C ILE A 11 -25.72 1.11 -6.89
N THR A 12 -26.30 0.81 -8.05
CA THR A 12 -26.34 -0.49 -8.73
C THR A 12 -25.40 -0.53 -9.94
N THR A 13 -24.39 -1.41 -9.89
CA THR A 13 -23.75 -1.96 -11.10
C THR A 13 -24.73 -2.94 -11.74
N THR A 14 -24.94 -2.86 -13.06
CA THR A 14 -25.86 -3.78 -13.74
C THR A 14 -25.36 -5.22 -13.59
N GLY A 15 -26.20 -6.09 -13.04
CA GLY A 15 -25.79 -7.41 -12.57
C GLY A 15 -25.24 -8.36 -13.65
N LYS A 16 -25.39 -8.05 -14.94
CA LYS A 16 -24.90 -8.90 -16.03
C LYS A 16 -23.39 -8.77 -16.29
N ASP A 17 -22.82 -7.56 -16.21
CA ASP A 17 -21.39 -7.33 -16.50
C ASP A 17 -20.46 -7.81 -15.39
N MET A 18 -20.90 -7.66 -14.13
CA MET A 18 -20.23 -8.25 -12.98
C MET A 18 -20.24 -9.77 -13.00
N GLN A 19 -21.37 -10.37 -13.40
CA GLN A 19 -21.49 -11.83 -13.48
C GLN A 19 -20.59 -12.41 -14.58
N ALA A 20 -20.44 -11.71 -15.72
CA ALA A 20 -19.56 -12.14 -16.81
C ALA A 20 -18.07 -12.08 -16.41
N SER A 21 -17.65 -11.01 -15.74
CA SER A 21 -16.27 -10.82 -15.26
C SER A 21 -15.91 -11.81 -14.14
N GLN A 22 -16.83 -12.03 -13.19
CA GLN A 22 -16.64 -13.00 -12.12
C GLN A 22 -16.56 -14.44 -12.65
N ARG A 23 -17.29 -14.77 -13.73
CA ARG A 23 -17.21 -16.09 -14.38
C ARG A 23 -15.84 -16.33 -15.04
N ARG A 24 -15.26 -15.33 -15.72
CA ARG A 24 -13.90 -15.45 -16.30
C ARG A 24 -12.83 -15.62 -15.23
N ILE A 25 -12.95 -14.86 -14.14
CA ILE A 25 -12.03 -14.92 -13.00
C ILE A 25 -12.13 -16.28 -12.27
N ASN A 26 -13.33 -16.84 -12.11
CA ASN A 26 -13.55 -18.15 -11.49
C ASN A 26 -13.05 -19.32 -12.35
N ALA A 27 -12.96 -19.13 -13.67
CA ALA A 27 -12.46 -20.11 -14.62
C ALA A 27 -10.91 -20.20 -14.65
N LEU A 28 -10.20 -19.24 -14.07
CA LEU A 28 -8.75 -19.32 -13.89
C LEU A 28 -8.41 -20.36 -12.80
N SER A 29 -7.34 -21.12 -13.03
CA SER A 29 -6.85 -22.06 -12.03
C SER A 29 -6.40 -21.33 -10.75
N PRO A 30 -6.41 -21.97 -9.57
CA PRO A 30 -6.18 -21.29 -8.29
C PRO A 30 -4.87 -20.51 -8.16
N VAL A 31 -3.84 -20.85 -8.95
CA VAL A 31 -2.55 -20.15 -9.04
C VAL A 31 -2.64 -18.87 -9.89
N HIS A 32 -3.55 -18.83 -10.85
CA HIS A 32 -3.80 -17.69 -11.76
C HIS A 32 -4.97 -16.83 -11.29
N ARG A 33 -5.49 -17.09 -10.09
CA ARG A 33 -6.46 -16.23 -9.43
C ARG A 33 -5.68 -15.20 -8.61
N PRO A 34 -5.70 -13.90 -8.96
CA PRO A 34 -5.16 -12.90 -8.04
C PRO A 34 -5.74 -13.09 -6.64
N ARG A 35 -4.90 -12.99 -5.61
CA ARG A 35 -5.35 -12.92 -4.23
C ARG A 35 -4.93 -11.57 -3.67
N PRO A 36 -5.88 -10.70 -3.28
CA PRO A 36 -7.35 -10.85 -3.39
C PRO A 36 -7.87 -10.29 -4.72
N LEU A 37 -8.37 -11.18 -5.59
CA LEU A 37 -9.28 -10.84 -6.69
C LEU A 37 -10.61 -10.31 -6.14
N ASN A 38 -10.81 -9.01 -6.06
CA ASN A 38 -12.15 -8.42 -5.87
C ASN A 38 -12.70 -8.42 -4.43
N ALA A 39 -11.98 -8.90 -3.43
CA ALA A 39 -12.34 -8.58 -2.05
C ALA A 39 -11.79 -7.18 -1.76
N VAL A 40 -12.65 -6.23 -1.40
CA VAL A 40 -12.22 -5.05 -0.64
C VAL A 40 -11.58 -5.62 0.63
N CYS A 41 -10.25 -5.81 0.59
CA CYS A 41 -9.54 -6.39 1.71
C CYS A 41 -9.69 -5.38 2.84
N PRO A 42 -10.28 -5.77 3.99
CA PRO A 42 -10.37 -4.85 5.11
C PRO A 42 -8.96 -4.36 5.43
N ARG A 43 -8.83 -3.08 5.76
CA ARG A 43 -7.53 -2.48 6.05
C ARG A 43 -6.88 -3.27 7.17
N PRO A 44 -5.67 -3.83 7.00
CA PRO A 44 -5.08 -4.74 7.97
C PRO A 44 -4.75 -4.05 9.29
N ILE A 45 -4.49 -2.74 9.24
CA ILE A 45 -4.29 -1.90 10.42
C ILE A 45 -5.00 -0.55 10.26
N PRO A 46 -5.40 0.14 11.36
CA PRO A 46 -6.15 1.40 11.28
C PRO A 46 -5.41 2.52 10.55
N ASN A 47 -4.07 2.51 10.64
CA ASN A 47 -3.17 3.47 10.04
C ASN A 47 -2.58 2.96 8.72
N SER A 48 -3.45 2.49 7.83
CA SER A 48 -3.13 2.04 6.48
C SER A 48 -4.27 2.31 5.51
N TYR A 49 -3.97 2.29 4.21
CA TYR A 49 -4.94 2.27 3.11
C TYR A 49 -4.39 1.47 1.93
N TRP A 50 -5.28 0.93 1.10
CA TRP A 50 -4.89 0.27 -0.15
C TRP A 50 -4.78 1.34 -1.24
N ALA A 51 -3.59 1.54 -1.80
CA ALA A 51 -3.37 2.44 -2.92
C ALA A 51 -3.79 1.79 -4.25
N THR A 52 -3.58 0.47 -4.35
CA THR A 52 -4.07 -0.40 -5.42
C THR A 52 -4.48 -1.74 -4.78
N PRO A 53 -5.11 -2.68 -5.52
CA PRO A 53 -5.37 -4.02 -5.01
C PRO A 53 -4.11 -4.79 -4.54
N LEU A 54 -2.92 -4.41 -5.01
CA LEU A 54 -1.64 -5.06 -4.69
C LEU A 54 -0.68 -4.17 -3.90
N LEU A 55 -1.05 -2.93 -3.59
CA LEU A 55 -0.17 -1.99 -2.90
C LEU A 55 -0.83 -1.40 -1.66
N LEU A 56 -0.27 -1.71 -0.50
CA LEU A 56 -0.68 -1.16 0.79
C LEU A 56 0.26 -0.03 1.22
N ALA A 57 -0.32 1.11 1.60
CA ALA A 57 0.36 2.19 2.30
C ALA A 57 0.11 2.04 3.81
N CYS A 58 1.16 2.05 4.64
CA CYS A 58 0.97 1.87 6.08
C CYS A 58 2.02 2.57 6.95
N GLU A 59 1.70 2.71 8.25
CA GLU A 59 2.69 3.10 9.26
C GLU A 59 3.65 1.96 9.60
N TYR A 60 4.75 2.30 10.29
CA TYR A 60 5.78 1.32 10.67
C TYR A 60 5.15 0.12 11.41
N PRO A 61 5.41 -1.12 10.97
CA PRO A 61 4.60 -2.27 11.40
C PRO A 61 5.11 -2.99 12.66
N TRP A 62 6.20 -2.52 13.26
CA TRP A 62 6.84 -3.21 14.37
C TRP A 62 7.22 -2.29 15.54
N THR A 63 7.12 -2.84 16.76
CA THR A 63 7.72 -2.25 17.96
C THR A 63 8.05 -3.37 18.95
N PRO A 64 9.21 -3.34 19.60
CA PRO A 64 9.54 -4.31 20.64
C PRO A 64 8.60 -4.23 21.86
N LYS A 65 7.84 -3.13 22.01
CA LYS A 65 6.85 -2.96 23.10
C LYS A 65 5.61 -3.85 22.95
N ASN A 66 5.35 -4.38 21.75
CA ASN A 66 4.22 -5.27 21.49
C ASN A 66 4.67 -6.49 20.65
N PRO A 67 5.45 -7.42 21.25
CA PRO A 67 6.05 -8.52 20.52
C PRO A 67 5.09 -9.68 20.25
N THR A 68 3.98 -9.78 20.98
CA THR A 68 3.06 -10.92 20.90
C THR A 68 2.07 -10.78 19.75
N LYS A 69 1.55 -9.58 19.51
CA LYS A 69 0.58 -9.27 18.45
C LYS A 69 1.00 -7.99 17.69
N PRO A 70 2.13 -8.02 16.96
CA PRO A 70 2.57 -6.87 16.20
C PRO A 70 1.64 -6.61 15.01
N LYS A 71 1.60 -5.35 14.56
CA LYS A 71 0.94 -4.95 13.31
C LYS A 71 1.44 -5.75 12.11
N LEU A 72 2.71 -6.14 12.14
CA LEU A 72 3.36 -6.98 11.14
C LEU A 72 2.56 -8.26 10.81
N ASP A 73 1.98 -8.93 11.82
CA ASP A 73 1.18 -10.13 11.60
C ASP A 73 -0.08 -9.84 10.79
N ALA A 74 -0.71 -8.68 11.01
CA ALA A 74 -1.91 -8.29 10.28
C ALA A 74 -1.59 -8.02 8.80
N LEU A 75 -0.43 -7.42 8.52
CA LEU A 75 0.06 -7.23 7.15
C LEU A 75 0.32 -8.58 6.46
N LEU A 76 1.01 -9.50 7.14
CA LEU A 76 1.29 -10.84 6.64
C LEU A 76 0.00 -11.63 6.34
N ARG A 77 -0.98 -11.58 7.24
CA ARG A 77 -2.30 -12.21 7.05
C ARG A 77 -3.11 -11.59 5.91
N ALA A 78 -2.94 -10.30 5.65
CA ALA A 78 -3.53 -9.63 4.49
C ALA A 78 -2.85 -9.98 3.16
N GLY A 79 -1.82 -10.83 3.19
CA GLY A 79 -1.14 -11.32 2.00
C GLY A 79 0.08 -10.51 1.58
N VAL A 80 0.49 -9.50 2.36
CA VAL A 80 1.72 -8.74 2.09
C VAL A 80 2.91 -9.70 2.09
N ARG A 81 3.70 -9.67 1.02
CA ARG A 81 4.90 -10.49 0.84
C ARG A 81 6.14 -9.67 0.56
N THR A 82 5.99 -8.43 0.07
CA THR A 82 7.11 -7.50 -0.07
C THR A 82 6.95 -6.31 0.86
N PHE A 83 7.98 -6.00 1.63
CA PHE A 83 8.02 -4.87 2.54
C PHE A 83 9.06 -3.86 2.05
N ILE A 84 8.60 -2.64 1.80
CA ILE A 84 9.43 -1.50 1.39
C ILE A 84 9.51 -0.54 2.57
N ASP A 85 10.69 -0.48 3.17
CA ASP A 85 11.00 0.35 4.34
C ASP A 85 11.74 1.63 3.93
N LEU A 86 11.08 2.76 4.13
CA LEU A 86 11.61 4.09 3.79
C LEU A 86 12.39 4.73 4.95
N THR A 87 12.60 4.02 6.07
CA THR A 87 13.25 4.56 7.27
C THR A 87 14.76 4.43 7.23
N GLU A 88 15.44 5.38 7.88
CA GLU A 88 16.89 5.35 8.05
C GLU A 88 17.30 4.34 9.13
N ALA A 89 18.53 3.82 9.03
CA ALA A 89 19.09 3.02 10.11
C ALA A 89 19.14 3.84 11.41
N GLY A 90 18.69 3.24 12.52
CA GLY A 90 18.61 3.92 13.81
C GLY A 90 17.36 4.80 14.00
N GLU A 91 16.55 5.03 12.96
CA GLU A 91 15.30 5.78 13.08
C GLU A 91 14.29 5.06 13.99
N LEU A 92 14.17 3.74 13.83
CA LEU A 92 13.26 2.85 14.55
C LEU A 92 13.91 1.50 14.82
N SER A 93 13.38 0.73 15.77
CA SER A 93 13.83 -0.64 16.03
C SER A 93 13.63 -1.50 14.77
N PRO A 94 14.68 -2.16 14.26
CA PRO A 94 14.59 -2.96 13.05
C PRO A 94 13.65 -4.15 13.25
N TYR A 95 13.00 -4.58 12.16
CA TYR A 95 12.14 -5.77 12.17
C TYR A 95 12.49 -6.80 11.08
N ALA A 96 13.44 -6.50 10.18
CA ALA A 96 13.84 -7.43 9.13
C ALA A 96 14.28 -8.79 9.70
N ASN A 97 14.99 -8.78 10.83
CA ASN A 97 15.47 -9.98 11.51
C ASN A 97 14.35 -10.85 12.13
N ILE A 98 13.18 -10.28 12.41
CA ILE A 98 12.04 -11.03 12.98
C ILE A 98 10.98 -11.37 11.93
N LEU A 99 11.02 -10.74 10.76
CA LEU A 99 9.97 -10.82 9.75
C LEU A 99 9.71 -12.27 9.32
N CYS A 100 10.77 -13.01 8.97
CA CYS A 100 10.67 -14.42 8.61
C CYS A 100 10.17 -15.29 9.78
N GLY A 101 10.58 -14.98 11.01
CA GLY A 101 10.08 -15.67 12.21
C GLY A 101 8.58 -15.45 12.41
N ARG A 102 8.08 -14.22 12.21
CA ARG A 102 6.64 -13.93 12.24
C ARG A 102 5.89 -14.64 11.11
N ALA A 103 6.43 -14.66 9.91
CA ALA A 103 5.84 -15.36 8.77
C ALA A 103 5.73 -16.88 9.04
N ALA A 104 6.80 -17.52 9.51
CA ALA A 104 6.81 -18.93 9.88
C ALA A 104 5.79 -19.26 10.98
N LEU A 105 5.66 -18.42 12.02
CA LEU A 105 4.63 -18.58 13.06
C LEU A 105 3.20 -18.53 12.52
N LEU A 106 3.00 -17.89 11.37
CA LEU A 106 1.71 -17.81 10.68
C LEU A 106 1.53 -18.89 9.61
N GLY A 107 2.47 -19.83 9.47
CA GLY A 107 2.45 -20.87 8.44
C GLY A 107 2.68 -20.33 7.02
N ILE A 108 3.33 -19.17 6.89
CA ILE A 108 3.67 -18.56 5.60
C ILE A 108 5.07 -19.02 5.19
N ASP A 109 5.21 -19.46 3.94
CA ASP A 109 6.50 -19.82 3.34
C ASP A 109 7.44 -18.60 3.35
N THR A 110 8.53 -18.69 4.09
CA THR A 110 9.48 -17.59 4.27
C THR A 110 10.28 -17.27 3.00
N THR A 111 10.36 -18.20 2.04
CA THR A 111 10.99 -17.93 0.73
C THR A 111 10.16 -16.94 -0.10
N THR A 112 8.88 -16.79 0.23
CA THR A 112 7.98 -15.81 -0.38
C THR A 112 8.05 -14.44 0.29
N ILE A 113 9.02 -14.17 1.18
CA ILE A 113 9.13 -12.87 1.88
C ILE A 113 10.30 -12.08 1.33
N GLU A 114 10.04 -10.82 0.97
CA GLU A 114 11.04 -9.88 0.50
C GLU A 114 11.00 -8.62 1.37
N TYR A 115 12.17 -8.10 1.70
CA TYR A 115 12.34 -6.87 2.45
C TYR A 115 13.37 -6.00 1.75
N HIS A 116 12.96 -4.79 1.39
CA HIS A 116 13.80 -3.80 0.72
C HIS A 116 13.81 -2.52 1.56
N ARG A 117 15.00 -1.98 1.80
CA ARG A 117 15.14 -0.69 2.49
C ARG A 117 15.66 0.36 1.52
N PHE A 118 14.87 1.42 1.34
CA PHE A 118 15.18 2.58 0.52
C PHE A 118 15.10 3.82 1.40
N PRO A 119 16.16 4.12 2.16
CA PRO A 119 16.09 5.12 3.22
C PRO A 119 15.85 6.52 2.63
N ILE A 120 14.81 7.17 3.11
CA ILE A 120 14.53 8.59 2.84
C ILE A 120 14.50 9.28 4.20
N ARG A 121 15.35 10.30 4.38
CA ARG A 121 15.42 11.08 5.62
C ARG A 121 14.05 11.60 6.01
N ASP A 122 13.75 11.58 7.32
CA ASP A 122 12.42 11.95 7.78
C ASP A 122 11.99 13.35 7.27
N ARG A 123 10.72 13.44 6.87
CA ARG A 123 10.10 14.65 6.26
C ARG A 123 10.86 15.25 5.07
N SER A 124 11.74 14.49 4.42
CA SER A 124 12.57 14.96 3.31
C SER A 124 12.16 14.31 1.98
N LEU A 125 12.82 14.75 0.90
CA LEU A 125 12.78 14.14 -0.43
C LEU A 125 13.80 13.00 -0.52
N PRO A 126 13.66 12.08 -1.50
CA PRO A 126 14.75 11.17 -1.85
C PRO A 126 16.00 11.96 -2.30
N GLU A 127 17.17 11.34 -2.22
CA GLU A 127 18.45 11.96 -2.62
C GLU A 127 18.51 12.30 -4.12
N SER A 128 17.72 11.60 -4.94
CA SER A 128 17.63 11.81 -6.38
C SER A 128 16.34 11.22 -6.95
N ALA A 129 16.01 11.56 -8.20
CA ALA A 129 14.93 10.90 -8.94
C ALA A 129 15.22 9.40 -9.13
N ASP A 130 16.46 9.04 -9.44
CA ASP A 130 16.88 7.63 -9.57
C ASP A 130 16.63 6.82 -8.30
N HIS A 131 16.76 7.42 -7.12
CA HIS A 131 16.39 6.76 -5.88
C HIS A 131 14.90 6.41 -5.85
N MET A 132 14.03 7.33 -6.27
CA MET A 132 12.59 7.03 -6.39
C MET A 132 12.36 5.91 -7.41
N TYR A 133 12.97 5.97 -8.60
CA TYR A 133 12.80 4.95 -9.64
C TYR A 133 13.18 3.55 -9.15
N ARG A 134 14.28 3.39 -8.39
CA ARG A 134 14.63 2.09 -7.78
C ARG A 134 13.55 1.53 -6.85
N VAL A 135 12.81 2.39 -6.13
CA VAL A 135 11.65 1.94 -5.33
C VAL A 135 10.52 1.47 -6.23
N LEU A 136 10.25 2.24 -7.30
CA LEU A 136 9.19 1.94 -8.26
C LEU A 136 9.48 0.69 -9.08
N ASP A 137 10.75 0.37 -9.35
CA ASP A 137 11.15 -0.87 -10.03
C ASP A 137 10.79 -2.10 -9.21
N VAL A 138 10.99 -2.05 -7.88
CA VAL A 138 10.53 -3.12 -6.98
C VAL A 138 9.01 -3.22 -7.00
N LEU A 139 8.28 -2.10 -7.02
CA LEU A 139 6.82 -2.12 -7.10
C LEU A 139 6.33 -2.69 -8.44
N ARG A 140 7.00 -2.36 -9.55
CA ARG A 140 6.72 -2.87 -10.90
C ARG A 140 6.89 -4.38 -10.97
N ASP A 141 8.04 -4.89 -10.54
CA ASP A 141 8.29 -6.34 -10.48
C ASP A 141 7.22 -7.05 -9.64
N ASN A 142 6.84 -6.49 -8.50
CA ASN A 142 5.80 -7.09 -7.65
C ASN A 142 4.41 -7.05 -8.30
N ASP A 143 4.04 -5.95 -8.97
CA ASP A 143 2.76 -5.84 -9.68
C ASP A 143 2.67 -6.86 -10.82
N GLU A 144 3.73 -6.99 -11.62
CA GLU A 144 3.85 -7.99 -12.69
C GLU A 144 3.75 -9.43 -12.17
N ARG A 145 4.28 -9.69 -10.97
CA ARG A 145 4.19 -10.98 -10.26
C ARG A 145 2.87 -11.19 -9.52
N GLY A 146 1.94 -10.23 -9.54
CA GLY A 146 0.67 -10.30 -8.81
C GLY A 146 0.85 -10.34 -7.28
N ARG A 147 1.92 -9.72 -6.79
CA ARG A 147 2.41 -9.85 -5.41
C ARG A 147 2.12 -8.59 -4.59
N ILE A 148 1.57 -8.80 -3.39
CA ILE A 148 1.18 -7.68 -2.53
C ILE A 148 2.41 -7.07 -1.84
N SER A 149 2.58 -5.76 -2.05
CA SER A 149 3.63 -4.95 -1.43
C SER A 149 3.06 -4.03 -0.35
N ALA A 150 3.82 -3.79 0.71
CA ALA A 150 3.55 -2.75 1.70
C ALA A 150 4.69 -1.73 1.68
N VAL A 151 4.36 -0.46 1.45
CA VAL A 151 5.29 0.67 1.57
C VAL A 151 5.00 1.37 2.89
N HIS A 152 6.06 1.59 3.69
CA HIS A 152 5.93 2.28 4.96
C HIS A 152 7.12 3.19 5.24
N CYS A 153 6.87 4.20 6.08
CA CYS A 153 7.91 4.97 6.75
C CYS A 153 7.71 4.84 8.26
N ARG A 154 7.96 5.89 9.06
CA ARG A 154 7.52 5.94 10.46
C ARG A 154 6.00 6.03 10.56
N GLY A 155 5.45 7.13 10.05
CA GLY A 155 4.04 7.47 10.22
C GLY A 155 3.11 6.87 9.15
N GLY A 156 3.64 6.43 8.02
CA GLY A 156 2.82 6.11 6.84
C GLY A 156 2.20 7.35 6.20
N ILE A 157 2.80 8.54 6.42
CA ILE A 157 2.26 9.85 6.00
C ILE A 157 3.10 10.38 4.84
N GLY A 158 4.13 11.19 5.11
CA GLY A 158 4.87 11.92 4.07
C GLY A 158 5.62 11.05 3.06
N ARG A 159 6.67 10.36 3.51
CA ARG A 159 7.52 9.52 2.63
C ARG A 159 6.72 8.43 1.92
N THR A 160 5.81 7.79 2.66
CA THR A 160 4.91 6.77 2.10
C THR A 160 4.00 7.37 1.04
N GLY A 161 3.26 8.45 1.36
CA GLY A 161 2.38 9.11 0.39
C GLY A 161 3.12 9.57 -0.86
N MET A 162 4.37 10.01 -0.72
CA MET A 162 5.22 10.41 -1.85
C MET A 162 5.51 9.24 -2.79
N VAL A 163 5.95 8.09 -2.25
CA VAL A 163 6.18 6.88 -3.08
C VAL A 163 4.88 6.39 -3.71
N ILE A 164 3.78 6.37 -2.95
CA ILE A 164 2.46 5.99 -3.48
C ILE A 164 2.05 6.91 -4.63
N GLY A 165 2.25 8.22 -4.50
CA GLY A 165 1.90 9.19 -5.53
C GLY A 165 2.67 8.97 -6.81
N CYS A 166 3.98 8.77 -6.70
CA CYS A 166 4.83 8.46 -7.85
C CYS A 166 4.44 7.14 -8.52
N TRP A 167 4.14 6.10 -7.72
CA TRP A 167 3.68 4.82 -8.25
C TRP A 167 2.36 4.93 -9.02
N LEU A 168 1.38 5.68 -8.50
CA LEU A 168 0.09 5.85 -9.19
C LEU A 168 0.25 6.47 -10.58
N VAL A 169 1.21 7.39 -10.74
CA VAL A 169 1.55 7.97 -12.06
C VAL A 169 2.34 6.97 -12.90
N GLU A 170 3.36 6.32 -12.34
CA GLU A 170 4.20 5.33 -13.02
C GLU A 170 3.39 4.16 -13.59
N SER A 171 2.42 3.66 -12.83
CA SER A 171 1.58 2.52 -13.22
C SER A 171 0.42 2.92 -14.14
N GLY A 172 0.29 4.19 -14.51
CA GLY A 172 -0.79 4.72 -15.36
C GLY A 172 -2.18 4.73 -14.72
N ILE A 173 -2.29 4.52 -13.40
CA ILE A 173 -3.57 4.61 -12.67
C ILE A 173 -4.02 6.07 -12.56
N ALA A 174 -3.06 6.97 -12.34
CA ALA A 174 -3.23 8.41 -12.41
C ALA A 174 -2.55 8.93 -13.68
N LYS A 175 -3.18 9.87 -14.38
CA LYS A 175 -2.61 10.49 -15.59
C LYS A 175 -1.44 11.40 -15.27
N ASN A 176 -1.41 11.99 -14.09
CA ASN A 176 -0.41 12.96 -13.64
C ASN A 176 -0.38 13.06 -12.10
N GLY A 177 0.55 13.85 -11.58
CA GLY A 177 0.72 14.07 -10.14
C GLY A 177 -0.52 14.64 -9.44
N GLU A 178 -1.26 15.54 -10.10
CA GLU A 178 -2.49 16.12 -9.54
C GLU A 178 -3.55 15.05 -9.28
N GLU A 179 -3.81 14.18 -10.25
CA GLU A 179 -4.75 13.07 -10.11
C GLU A 179 -4.29 12.07 -9.03
N ALA A 180 -2.99 11.78 -8.97
CA ALA A 180 -2.41 10.90 -7.96
C ALA A 180 -2.61 11.46 -6.54
N LEU A 181 -2.36 12.74 -6.33
CA LEU A 181 -2.60 13.44 -5.06
C LEU A 181 -4.10 13.45 -4.71
N GLY A 182 -4.97 13.61 -5.70
CA GLY A 182 -6.42 13.50 -5.53
C GLY A 182 -6.87 12.10 -5.07
N ILE A 183 -6.26 11.03 -5.61
CA ILE A 183 -6.50 9.65 -5.16
C ILE A 183 -6.03 9.48 -3.70
N ILE A 184 -4.79 9.87 -3.39
CA ILE A 184 -4.25 9.76 -2.03
C ILE A 184 -5.11 10.53 -1.03
N ALA A 185 -5.54 11.74 -1.37
CA ALA A 185 -6.39 12.54 -0.49
C ALA A 185 -7.74 11.85 -0.17
N ARG A 186 -8.31 11.08 -1.10
CA ARG A 186 -9.53 10.30 -0.82
C ARG A 186 -9.25 9.14 0.11
N GLU A 187 -8.21 8.36 -0.17
CA GLU A 187 -7.88 7.18 0.63
C GLU A 187 -7.40 7.56 2.04
N TRP A 188 -6.62 8.64 2.15
CA TRP A 188 -6.07 9.14 3.40
C TRP A 188 -7.14 9.53 4.42
N ARG A 189 -8.31 10.04 3.98
CA ARG A 189 -9.44 10.35 4.86
C ARG A 189 -9.97 9.14 5.63
N THR A 190 -9.69 7.93 5.16
CA THR A 190 -10.10 6.69 5.83
C THR A 190 -9.14 6.27 6.95
N VAL A 191 -7.95 6.88 7.01
CA VAL A 191 -6.89 6.56 7.96
C VAL A 191 -7.15 7.25 9.29
N GLU A 192 -7.07 6.52 10.40
CA GLU A 192 -7.45 7.02 11.73
C GLU A 192 -6.72 8.31 12.13
N LYS A 193 -5.43 8.42 11.79
CA LYS A 193 -4.62 9.60 12.10
C LYS A 193 -4.87 10.83 11.20
N CYS A 194 -5.74 10.75 10.19
CA CYS A 194 -6.07 11.87 9.30
C CYS A 194 -6.59 13.10 10.06
N ASN A 195 -7.25 12.90 11.21
CA ASN A 195 -7.72 14.01 12.06
C ASN A 195 -6.56 14.86 12.63
N ARG A 196 -5.38 14.26 12.84
CA ARG A 196 -4.18 14.94 13.36
C ARG A 196 -3.22 15.35 12.25
N TYR A 197 -3.17 14.57 11.18
CA TYR A 197 -2.33 14.80 10.01
C TYR A 197 -3.24 14.83 8.77
N PRO A 198 -3.80 15.99 8.40
CA PRO A 198 -4.87 16.07 7.39
C PRO A 198 -4.41 15.78 5.96
N HIS A 199 -3.10 15.71 5.72
CA HIS A 199 -2.52 15.58 4.38
C HIS A 199 -1.48 14.46 4.32
N SER A 200 -1.45 13.79 3.17
CA SER A 200 -0.41 12.86 2.74
C SER A 200 -0.17 13.11 1.24
N PRO A 201 1.05 13.38 0.78
CA PRO A 201 2.28 13.56 1.55
C PRO A 201 2.21 14.72 2.58
N GLU A 202 3.17 14.77 3.51
CA GLU A 202 3.08 15.61 4.73
C GLU A 202 3.64 17.02 4.56
N THR A 203 4.60 17.19 3.64
CA THR A 203 5.30 18.47 3.44
C THR A 203 5.08 19.02 2.04
N GLY A 204 5.14 20.35 1.92
CA GLY A 204 5.08 21.03 0.62
C GLY A 204 6.06 20.46 -0.42
N PRO A 205 7.37 20.30 -0.09
CA PRO A 205 8.30 19.69 -1.03
C PRO A 205 7.91 18.28 -1.49
N GLN A 206 7.42 17.42 -0.59
CA GLN A 206 6.98 16.07 -0.97
C GLN A 206 5.72 16.10 -1.86
N PHE A 207 4.80 17.03 -1.60
CA PHE A 207 3.63 17.25 -2.45
C PHE A 207 4.07 17.71 -3.85
N GLU A 208 4.95 18.71 -3.93
CA GLU A 208 5.49 19.22 -5.20
C GLU A 208 6.28 18.15 -5.95
N PHE A 209 7.00 17.27 -5.24
CA PHE A 209 7.69 16.15 -5.86
C PHE A 209 6.72 15.23 -6.59
N VAL A 210 5.57 14.88 -5.98
CA VAL A 210 4.54 14.06 -6.63
C VAL A 210 3.86 14.84 -7.75
N MET A 211 3.51 16.10 -7.51
CA MET A 211 2.84 16.97 -8.50
C MET A 211 3.63 17.03 -9.83
N ASN A 212 4.95 17.14 -9.73
CA ASN A 212 5.86 17.28 -10.85
C ASN A 212 6.57 15.95 -11.23
N PHE A 213 6.09 14.81 -10.73
CA PHE A 213 6.70 13.52 -11.01
C PHE A 213 6.52 13.15 -12.49
N HIS A 214 7.60 12.64 -13.10
CA HIS A 214 7.60 12.13 -14.47
C HIS A 214 7.85 10.62 -14.43
N PRO A 215 7.00 9.80 -15.07
CA PRO A 215 7.22 8.37 -15.10
C PRO A 215 8.54 8.06 -15.81
N SER A 216 9.16 6.94 -15.44
CA SER A 216 10.34 6.46 -16.16
C SER A 216 9.95 6.27 -17.64
N ARG A 217 10.79 6.76 -18.57
CA ARG A 217 10.49 6.65 -20.00
C ARG A 217 10.41 5.16 -20.35
N THR A 218 9.22 4.70 -20.73
CA THR A 218 9.09 3.47 -21.48
C THR A 218 9.62 3.78 -22.87
N ASP A 219 10.87 3.41 -23.14
CA ASP A 219 11.34 3.33 -24.52
C ASP A 219 10.44 2.30 -25.24
N ILE A 220 9.54 2.79 -26.08
CA ILE A 220 8.77 2.01 -27.06
C ILE A 220 9.44 2.20 -28.42
#